data_AF-A0A6H1NJ44-F1
#
_entry.id   AF-A0A6H1NJ44-F1
#
_cell.length_a   1.000
_cell.length_b   1.000
_cell.length_c   1.000
_cell.angle_alpha   90.00
_cell.angle_beta   90.00
_cell.angle_gamma   90.00
#
_symmetry.space_group_name_H-M   'P 1'
#
loop_
_entity.id
_entity.type
_entity.pdbx_description
1 polymer ?
#
loop_
_entity_poly.entity_id
_entity_poly.type
_entity_poly.pdbx_seq_one_letter_code
_entity_poly.pdbx_strand_id
1 'polypeptide(L)'
;MPSRKDQDGFAVLAKRWRVERAISWIMRARRNVRDYERLISHSEVHIMWTFITLMSRRLTRPPRPPRAAPHPVEPVKTADKPKPIRIRMQPQTIRLAPNALR
;
A
#
# COMPACT_ATOMS: atom_id res chain seq x y z
N MET A 1 7.56 -6.81 -19.19
CA MET A 1 8.11 -5.47 -19.45
C MET A 1 9.61 -5.63 -19.63
N PRO A 2 10.19 -5.25 -20.78
CA PRO A 2 11.61 -5.48 -21.01
C PRO A 2 12.41 -4.59 -20.05
N SER A 3 13.24 -5.22 -19.22
CA SER A 3 14.26 -4.51 -18.45
C SER A 3 15.16 -3.78 -19.44
N ARG A 4 15.51 -2.51 -19.18
CA ARG A 4 16.61 -1.89 -19.92
C ARG A 4 17.84 -2.76 -19.71
N LYS A 5 18.54 -3.09 -20.80
CA LYS A 5 19.63 -4.07 -20.81
C LYS A 5 20.79 -3.73 -19.86
N ASP A 6 20.81 -2.50 -19.32
CA ASP A 6 21.85 -1.98 -18.42
C ASP A 6 21.35 -1.69 -16.98
N GLN A 7 20.19 -2.22 -16.55
CA GLN A 7 19.75 -2.12 -15.16
C GLN A 7 19.82 -3.46 -14.43
N ASP A 8 20.85 -3.59 -13.58
CA ASP A 8 20.88 -4.57 -12.49
C ASP A 8 20.13 -3.99 -11.28
N GLY A 9 18.82 -4.28 -11.19
CA GLY A 9 18.02 -3.96 -10.01
C GLY A 9 16.64 -3.36 -10.28
N PHE A 10 16.05 -2.75 -9.26
CA PHE A 10 14.68 -2.23 -9.31
C PHE A 10 14.56 -0.95 -10.14
N ALA A 11 13.92 -1.05 -11.31
CA ALA A 11 13.57 0.11 -12.12
C ALA A 11 12.41 0.91 -11.50
N VAL A 12 12.69 2.11 -10.96
CA VAL A 12 11.65 3.02 -10.47
C VAL A 12 10.84 3.55 -11.66
N LEU A 13 9.64 3.02 -11.85
CA LEU A 13 8.72 3.52 -12.87
C LEU A 13 7.99 4.76 -12.35
N ALA A 14 8.28 5.94 -12.92
CA ALA A 14 7.87 7.28 -12.45
C ALA A 14 6.36 7.49 -12.21
N LYS A 15 5.49 6.54 -12.59
CA LYS A 15 4.03 6.62 -12.46
C LYS A 15 3.38 5.33 -11.93
N ARG A 16 4.16 4.40 -11.37
CA ARG A 16 3.69 3.09 -10.86
C ARG A 16 2.58 3.21 -9.81
N TRP A 17 2.65 4.26 -8.99
CA TRP A 17 1.67 4.54 -7.94
C TRP A 17 0.22 4.60 -8.45
N ARG A 18 -0.01 4.96 -9.72
CA ARG A 18 -1.36 5.03 -10.30
C ARG A 18 -1.99 3.64 -10.42
N VAL A 19 -1.21 2.67 -10.87
CA VAL A 19 -1.65 1.27 -11.01
C VAL A 19 -1.89 0.66 -9.64
N GLU A 20 -0.94 0.84 -8.71
CA GLU A 20 -1.05 0.33 -7.35
C GLU A 20 -2.27 0.92 -6.62
N ARG A 21 -2.56 2.20 -6.85
CA ARG A 21 -3.74 2.87 -6.30
C ARG A 21 -5.04 2.34 -6.91
N ALA A 22 -5.07 2.02 -8.20
CA ALA A 22 -6.22 1.36 -8.82
C ALA A 22 -6.45 -0.03 -8.22
N ILE A 23 -5.40 -0.84 -8.07
CA ILE A 23 -5.46 -2.16 -7.42
C ILE A 23 -5.96 -2.03 -5.98
N SER A 24 -5.51 -1.02 -5.24
CA SER A 24 -5.96 -0.75 -3.88
C SER A 24 -7.48 -0.49 -3.79
N TRP A 25 -8.07 0.19 -4.79
CA TRP A 25 -9.52 0.40 -4.83
C TRP A 25 -10.29 -0.90 -5.12
N ILE A 26 -9.77 -1.74 -6.03
CA ILE A 26 -10.33 -3.06 -6.33
C ILE A 26 -10.31 -3.95 -5.09
N MET A 27 -9.19 -4.00 -4.37
CA MET A 27 -9.04 -4.80 -3.15
C MET A 27 -9.92 -4.29 -2.00
N ARG A 28 -10.13 -2.97 -1.92
CA ARG A 28 -11.06 -2.37 -0.94
C ARG A 28 -12.51 -2.78 -1.19
N ALA A 29 -12.89 -3.01 -2.44
CA ALA A 29 -14.13 -3.69 -2.78
C ALA A 29 -13.96 -5.21 -2.54
N ARG A 30 -14.08 -5.62 -1.26
CA ARG A 30 -13.86 -6.97 -0.72
C ARG A 30 -14.49 -8.14 -1.48
N ARG A 31 -15.44 -7.87 -2.36
CA ARG A 31 -16.16 -8.84 -3.17
C ARG A 31 -15.35 -9.27 -4.41
N ASN A 32 -14.44 -8.42 -4.93
CA ASN A 32 -13.45 -8.86 -5.92
C ASN A 32 -12.62 -9.99 -5.33
N VAL A 33 -12.11 -9.83 -4.10
CA VAL A 33 -11.21 -10.79 -3.44
C VAL A 33 -11.81 -12.19 -3.22
N ARG A 34 -13.14 -12.32 -3.13
CA ARG A 34 -13.83 -13.57 -2.74
C ARG A 34 -14.52 -14.27 -3.91
N ASP A 35 -15.09 -13.53 -4.86
CA ASP A 35 -15.98 -14.09 -5.88
C ASP A 35 -15.24 -14.35 -7.21
N TYR A 36 -14.03 -14.94 -7.18
CA TYR A 36 -13.21 -15.17 -8.37
C TYR A 36 -13.49 -16.48 -9.12
N GLU A 37 -14.38 -17.34 -8.63
CA GLU A 37 -14.18 -18.78 -8.84
C GLU A 37 -15.13 -19.48 -9.83
N ARG A 38 -16.03 -18.79 -10.53
CA ARG A 38 -16.93 -19.46 -11.51
C ARG A 38 -16.89 -18.92 -12.93
N LEU A 39 -16.84 -17.60 -13.13
CA LEU A 39 -16.89 -17.03 -14.47
C LEU A 39 -16.22 -15.65 -14.52
N ILE A 40 -15.41 -15.42 -15.54
CA ILE A 40 -14.66 -14.16 -15.74
C ILE A 40 -15.60 -12.96 -15.80
N SER A 41 -16.77 -13.10 -16.43
CA SER A 41 -17.76 -12.03 -16.59
C SER A 41 -18.23 -11.42 -15.26
N HIS A 42 -18.26 -12.20 -14.17
CA HIS A 42 -18.64 -11.69 -12.86
C HIS A 42 -17.58 -10.73 -12.30
N SER A 43 -16.31 -11.05 -12.50
CA SER A 43 -15.19 -10.22 -12.07
C SER A 43 -15.13 -8.92 -12.88
N GLU A 44 -15.43 -8.97 -14.18
CA GLU A 44 -15.50 -7.79 -15.05
C GLU A 44 -16.58 -6.81 -14.57
N VAL A 45 -17.80 -7.29 -14.33
CA VAL A 45 -18.90 -6.48 -13.81
C VAL A 45 -18.54 -5.88 -12.46
N HIS A 46 -17.87 -6.64 -11.60
CA HIS A 46 -17.53 -6.18 -10.27
C HIS A 46 -16.38 -5.14 -10.26
N ILE A 47 -15.42 -5.24 -11.18
CA ILE A 47 -14.43 -4.20 -11.43
C ILE A 47 -15.13 -2.92 -11.92
N MET A 48 -16.03 -3.02 -12.91
CA MET A 48 -16.81 -1.88 -13.38
C MET A 48 -17.58 -1.21 -12.24
N TRP A 49 -18.30 -1.99 -11.43
CA TRP A 49 -19.05 -1.48 -10.28
C TRP A 49 -18.16 -0.73 -9.27
N THR A 50 -16.95 -1.26 -9.03
CA THR A 50 -15.98 -0.62 -8.14
C THR A 50 -15.57 0.76 -8.64
N PHE A 51 -15.32 0.91 -9.95
CA PHE A 51 -14.97 2.21 -10.53
C PHE A 51 -16.15 3.17 -10.64
N ILE A 52 -17.36 2.68 -10.98
CA ILE A 52 -18.58 3.50 -10.99
C ILE A 52 -18.82 4.09 -9.61
N THR A 53 -18.86 3.26 -8.56
CA THR A 53 -19.07 3.73 -7.19
C THR A 53 -17.97 4.68 -6.72
N LEU A 54 -16.70 4.44 -7.11
CA LEU A 54 -15.61 5.36 -6.81
C LEU A 54 -15.80 6.72 -7.49
N MET A 55 -16.18 6.75 -8.78
CA MET A 55 -16.40 7.99 -9.52
C MET A 55 -17.62 8.74 -8.99
N SER A 56 -18.74 8.06 -8.73
CA SER A 56 -19.93 8.66 -8.11
C SER A 56 -19.58 9.32 -6.77
N ARG A 57 -18.81 8.64 -5.92
CA ARG A 57 -18.34 9.20 -4.64
C ARG A 57 -17.39 10.37 -4.80
N ARG A 58 -16.63 10.46 -5.89
CA ARG A 58 -15.75 11.60 -6.15
C ARG A 58 -16.53 12.82 -6.60
N LEU A 59 -17.57 12.60 -7.41
CA LEU A 59 -18.45 13.67 -7.88
C LEU A 59 -19.29 14.28 -6.75
N THR A 60 -19.83 13.45 -5.85
CA THR A 60 -20.69 13.93 -4.76
C THR A 60 -19.92 14.34 -3.51
N ARG A 61 -18.62 14.05 -3.42
CA ARG A 61 -17.83 14.40 -2.24
C ARG A 61 -17.49 15.89 -2.25
N PRO A 62 -17.89 16.66 -1.24
CA PRO A 62 -17.49 18.05 -1.13
C PRO A 62 -15.97 18.15 -1.04
N PRO A 63 -15.36 19.24 -1.57
CA PRO A 63 -13.93 19.44 -1.47
C PRO A 63 -13.50 19.27 -0.02
N ARG A 64 -12.48 18.43 0.20
CA ARG A 64 -11.95 18.26 1.54
C ARG A 64 -11.51 19.67 1.98
N PRO A 65 -11.93 20.16 3.16
CA PRO A 65 -11.45 21.45 3.64
C PRO A 65 -9.92 21.43 3.55
N PRO A 66 -9.29 22.55 3.19
CA PRO A 66 -7.83 22.67 3.26
C PRO A 66 -7.41 22.06 4.59
N ARG A 67 -6.37 21.22 4.61
CA ARG A 67 -5.78 20.80 5.88
C ARG A 67 -5.57 22.09 6.65
N ALA A 68 -6.36 22.30 7.70
CA ALA A 68 -6.22 23.45 8.58
C ALA A 68 -4.73 23.52 8.93
N ALA A 69 -4.21 24.75 8.96
CA ALA A 69 -2.80 25.13 8.99
C ALA A 69 -1.86 24.01 9.48
N PRO A 70 -0.69 23.80 8.83
CA PRO A 70 0.29 22.80 9.25
C PRO A 70 0.33 22.75 10.77
N HIS A 71 0.09 21.58 11.37
CA HIS A 71 0.13 21.44 12.83
C HIS A 71 1.36 22.20 13.30
N PRO A 72 1.24 23.14 14.26
CA PRO A 72 2.38 23.91 14.76
C PRO A 72 3.51 22.93 15.02
N VAL A 73 4.53 22.97 14.17
CA VAL A 73 5.72 22.17 14.38
C VAL A 73 6.44 22.95 15.45
N GLU A 74 6.21 22.56 16.71
CA GLU A 74 7.00 23.09 17.82
C GLU A 74 8.46 23.00 17.38
N PRO A 75 9.20 24.13 17.35
CA PRO A 75 10.60 24.09 16.98
C PRO A 75 11.27 23.09 17.90
N VAL A 76 11.85 22.05 17.30
CA VAL A 76 12.67 21.09 18.05
C VAL A 76 13.67 21.91 18.83
N LYS A 77 13.57 21.93 20.16
CA LYS A 77 14.55 22.59 21.02
C LYS A 77 15.91 22.02 20.64
N THR A 78 16.75 22.85 20.01
CA THR A 78 18.13 22.53 19.65
C THR A 78 18.96 22.48 20.93
N ALA A 79 18.69 21.50 21.78
CA ALA A 79 19.41 21.26 23.03
C ALA A 79 19.22 19.81 23.46
N ASP A 80 19.61 18.88 22.59
CA ASP A 80 20.44 17.76 23.00
C ASP A 80 20.95 17.03 21.76
N LYS A 81 22.12 16.39 21.87
CA LYS A 81 22.69 15.57 20.79
C LYS A 81 21.62 14.58 20.29
N PRO A 82 21.48 14.32 18.97
CA PRO A 82 20.47 13.39 18.47
C PRO A 82 20.64 12.05 19.18
N LYS A 83 19.62 11.65 19.96
CA LYS A 83 19.63 10.37 20.66
C LYS A 83 19.79 9.29 19.61
N PRO A 84 20.88 8.50 19.63
CA PRO A 84 21.13 7.54 18.57
C PRO A 84 19.98 6.55 18.53
N ILE A 85 19.32 6.46 17.37
CA ILE A 85 18.30 5.45 17.11
C ILE A 85 19.01 4.11 17.11
N ARG A 86 19.09 3.46 18.28
CA ARG A 86 19.57 2.08 18.40
C ARG A 86 18.47 1.18 17.86
N ILE A 87 18.58 0.83 16.59
CA ILE A 87 17.84 -0.31 16.02
C ILE A 87 18.41 -1.55 16.72
N ARG A 88 17.74 -2.01 17.78
CA ARG A 88 18.07 -3.26 18.45
C ARG A 88 17.67 -4.37 17.49
N MET A 89 18.58 -4.76 16.60
CA MET A 89 18.46 -6.02 15.88
C MET A 89 18.48 -7.13 16.92
N GLN A 90 17.30 -7.59 17.33
CA GLN A 90 17.19 -8.82 18.08
C GLN A 90 17.32 -9.94 17.04
N PRO A 91 18.36 -10.80 17.10
CA PRO A 91 18.36 -12.02 16.33
C PRO A 91 17.27 -12.90 16.96
N GLN A 92 16.06 -12.86 16.41
CA GLN A 92 15.08 -13.90 16.66
C GLN A 92 15.59 -15.15 15.93
N THR A 93 16.55 -15.84 16.54
CA THR A 93 16.88 -17.20 16.15
C THR A 93 15.63 -18.03 16.44
N ILE A 94 14.87 -18.31 15.39
CA ILE A 94 13.77 -19.28 15.43
C ILE A 94 14.43 -20.61 15.82
N ARG A 95 14.32 -20.97 17.10
CA ARG A 95 14.79 -22.25 17.63
C ARG A 95 13.84 -23.31 17.08
N LEU A 96 14.19 -23.88 15.93
CA LEU A 96 13.56 -25.10 15.45
C LEU A 96 13.90 -26.20 16.46
N ALA A 97 12.91 -26.60 17.26
CA ALA A 97 13.04 -27.80 18.08
C ALA A 97 13.21 -29.00 17.13
N PRO A 98 14.18 -29.90 17.37
CA PRO A 98 14.25 -31.13 16.61
C PRO A 98 12.99 -31.92 16.94
N ASN A 99 12.15 -32.10 15.93
CA ASN A 99 10.97 -32.94 16.02
C ASN A 99 11.46 -34.38 16.12
N ALA A 100 11.61 -34.89 17.34
CA ALA A 100 11.83 -36.29 17.59
C ALA A 100 10.50 -37.02 17.34
N LEU A 101 10.24 -37.36 16.08
CA LEU A 101 9.25 -38.36 15.74
C LEU A 101 9.95 -39.70 15.53
N ARG A 102 9.60 -40.55 16.48
CA ARG A 102 9.76 -41.99 16.64
C ARG A 102 9.27 -42.78 15.44
#